data_AF-A0A6I2R122-F1
#
_entry.id   AF-A0A6I2R122-F1
#
_cell.length_a   1.000
_cell.length_b   1.000
_cell.length_c   1.000
_cell.angle_alpha   90.00
_cell.angle_beta   90.00
_cell.angle_gamma   90.00
#
_symmetry.space_group_name_H-M   'P 1'
#
loop_
_entity.id
_entity.type
_entity.pdbx_description
1 polymer ?
#
loop_
_entity_poly.entity_id
_entity_poly.type
_entity_poly.pdbx_seq_one_letter_code
_entity_poly.pdbx_strand_id
1 'polypeptide(L)' 'MAIFITGDTHGDFSRLLPVAFHEQRDLTKEDYLIICGDYIEKNIIPKSFILR' A
#
# COMPACT_ATOMS: atom_id res chain seq x y z
N MET A 1 7.20 9.25 15.95
CA MET A 1 7.52 9.32 14.52
C MET A 1 8.31 8.08 14.08
N ALA A 2 7.58 7.15 13.49
CA ALA A 2 8.09 6.02 12.73
C ALA A 2 7.77 6.22 11.24
N ILE A 3 8.66 5.73 10.37
CA ILE A 3 8.47 5.74 8.92
C ILE A 3 8.54 4.30 8.43
N PHE A 4 7.46 3.84 7.82
CA PHE A 4 7.36 2.53 7.19
C PHE A 4 7.37 2.71 5.68
N ILE A 5 8.05 1.80 4.98
CA ILE A 5 8.16 1.83 3.52
C ILE A 5 7.75 0.47 3.00
N THR A 6 6.84 0.44 2.04
CA THR A 6 6.43 -0.76 1.34
C THR A 6 6.52 -0.56 -0.17
N GLY A 7 6.66 -1.67 -0.89
CA GLY A 7 6.50 -1.71 -2.35
C GLY A 7 5.03 -1.66 -2.76
N ASP A 8 4.76 -2.23 -3.92
CA ASP A 8 3.45 -2.25 -4.56
C ASP A 8 2.36 -2.94 -3.72
N THR A 9 1.15 -2.37 -3.73
CA THR A 9 -0.02 -2.97 -3.06
C THR A 9 -0.86 -3.80 -4.03
N HIS A 10 -0.67 -3.61 -5.33
CA HIS A 10 -1.49 -4.18 -6.40
C HIS A 10 -2.99 -3.94 -6.19
N GLY A 11 -3.33 -2.80 -5.58
CA GLY A 11 -4.70 -2.44 -5.19
C GLY A 11 -5.25 -3.19 -3.97
N ASP A 12 -4.46 -4.07 -3.34
CA ASP A 12 -4.87 -4.85 -2.16
C ASP A 12 -4.35 -4.21 -0.86
N PHE A 13 -5.15 -3.31 -0.31
CA PHE A 13 -4.87 -2.67 0.99
C PHE A 13 -5.17 -3.57 2.20
N SER A 14 -5.72 -4.77 2.01
CA SER A 14 -5.89 -5.70 3.15
C SER A 14 -4.56 -6.04 3.82
N ARG A 15 -3.45 -5.91 3.08
CA ARG A 15 -2.07 -6.05 3.53
C ARG A 15 -1.63 -4.99 4.55
N LEU A 16 -2.34 -3.85 4.63
CA LEU A 16 -2.08 -2.79 5.60
C LEU A 16 -2.96 -2.90 6.85
N LEU A 17 -3.87 -3.88 6.90
CA LEU A 17 -4.71 -4.11 8.07
C LEU A 17 -3.87 -4.62 9.25
N PRO A 18 -4.37 -4.48 10.50
CA PRO A 18 -3.62 -4.86 11.68
C PRO A 18 -3.24 -6.34 11.73
N VAL A 19 -3.91 -7.20 10.96
CA VAL A 19 -3.61 -8.63 10.88
C VAL A 19 -2.30 -8.90 10.13
N ALA A 20 -1.95 -8.04 9.16
CA ALA A 20 -0.75 -8.17 8.32
C ALA A 20 0.34 -7.14 8.68
N PHE A 21 -0.06 -5.98 9.22
CA PHE A 21 0.82 -4.91 9.68
C PHE A 21 0.47 -4.57 11.13
N HIS A 22 1.09 -5.26 12.08
CA HIS A 22 0.69 -5.20 13.49
C HIS A 22 0.93 -3.83 14.12
N GLU A 23 2.00 -3.16 13.71
CA GLU A 23 2.42 -1.83 14.16
C GLU A 23 1.38 -0.76 13.77
N GLN A 24 0.53 -1.03 12.77
CA GLN A 24 -0.59 -0.16 12.38
C GLN A 24 -1.52 0.18 13.55
N ARG A 25 -1.64 -0.70 14.55
CA ARG A 25 -2.49 -0.49 15.73
C ARG A 25 -2.06 0.68 16.59
N ASP A 26 -0.77 0.96 16.61
CA ASP A 26 -0.16 1.95 17.48
C ASP A 26 0.27 3.22 16.72
N LEU A 27 -0.01 3.28 15.40
CA LEU A 27 0.30 4.45 14.59
C LEU A 27 -0.56 5.65 14.98
N THR A 28 0.09 6.79 15.01
CA THR A 28 -0.50 8.09 15.25
C THR A 28 -0.45 8.93 13.98
N LYS A 29 -0.98 10.17 14.04
CA LYS A 29 -0.88 11.14 12.93
C LYS A 29 0.55 11.64 12.68
N GLU A 30 1.48 11.36 13.60
CA GLU A 30 2.90 11.74 13.46
C GLU A 30 3.72 10.67 12.72
N ASP A 31 3.10 9.54 12.35
CA ASP A 31 3.76 8.41 11.71
C ASP A 31 3.38 8.32 10.23
N TYR A 32 4.31 7.81 9.43
CA TYR A 32 4.18 7.79 7.97
C TYR A 32 4.34 6.38 7.42
N LEU A 33 3.45 6.02 6.49
CA LEU A 33 3.60 4.86 5.62
C LEU A 33 3.77 5.36 4.18
N ILE A 34 4.90 5.05 3.57
CA ILE A 34 5.23 5.41 2.20
C ILE A 34 5.07 4.16 1.32
N ILE A 35 4.24 4.27 0.29
CA ILE A 35 4.03 3.23 -0.72
C ILE A 35 4.82 3.62 -1.96
N CYS A 36 5.85 2.82 -2.28
CA CYS A 36 6.78 3.09 -3.37
C CYS A 36 6.42 2.36 -4.68
N GLY A 37 5.35 1.56 -4.70
CA GLY A 37 4.88 0.86 -5.90
C GLY A 37 3.59 1.44 -6.46
N ASP A 38 3.08 0.83 -7.53
CA ASP A 38 1.89 1.32 -8.17
C ASP A 38 0.63 1.07 -7.31
N TYR A 39 -0.40 1.87 -7.59
CA TYR A 39 -1.75 1.60 -7.10
C TYR A 39 -2.60 1.27 -8.32
N ILE A 40 -2.45 0.05 -8.83
CA ILE A 40 -3.24 -0.40 -9.98
C ILE A 40 -4.43 -1.25 -9.53
N GLU A 41 -5.61 -0.63 -9.57
CA GLU A 41 -6.85 -1.39 -9.66
C GLU A 41 -7.04 -1.87 -11.11
N LYS A 42 -6.91 -3.18 -11.33
CA LYS A 42 -6.90 -3.83 -12.66
C LYS A 42 -8.12 -3.50 -13.54
N ASN A 43 -9.20 -2.96 -12.96
CA ASN A 43 -10.45 -2.65 -13.65
C ASN A 43 -10.54 -1.21 -14.17
N ILE A 44 -9.61 -0.33 -13.80
CA ILE A 44 -9.64 1.10 -14.17
C ILE A 44 -8.64 1.40 -15.29
N ILE A 45 -7.63 0.54 -15.48
CA ILE A 45 -6.53 0.79 -16.42
C ILE A 45 -6.71 -0.03 -17.71
N PRO A 46 -6.59 0.60 -18.90
CA PRO A 46 -6.57 -0.11 -20.16
C PRO A 46 -5.50 -1.20 -20.16
N LYS A 47 -5.83 -2.41 -20.64
CA LYS A 47 -4.90 -3.57 -20.69
C LYS A 47 -3.55 -3.26 -21.36
N SER A 48 -3.50 -2.24 -22.23
CA SER A 48 -2.27 -1.75 -22.88
C SER A 48 -1.23 -1.15 -21.91
N PHE A 49 -1.63 -0.75 -20.70
CA PHE A 49 -0.73 -0.23 -19.67
C PHE A 49 -0.28 -1.30 -18.65
N ILE A 50 -0.93 -2.47 -18.61
CA ILE A 50 -0.64 -3.56 -17.66
C ILE A 50 0.42 -4.54 -18.20
N LEU A 51 0.65 -4.56 -19.52
CA LEU A 51 1.52 -5.53 -20.21
C LEU A 51 2.83 -4.92 -20.73
N ARG A 52 3.42 -3.97 -20.02
CA ARG A 52 4.79 -3.51 -20.31
C ARG A 52 5.78 -4.06 -19.28
#